data_AF-A0A143XRV1-F1
#
_entry.id   AF-A0A143XRV1-F1
#
_cell.length_a   1.000
_cell.length_b   1.000
_cell.length_c   1.000
_cell.angle_alpha   90.00
_cell.angle_beta   90.00
_cell.angle_gamma   90.00
#
_symmetry.space_group_name_H-M   'P 1'
#
loop_
_entity.id
_entity.type
_entity.pdbx_description
1 polymer ?
#
loop_
_entity_poly.entity_id
_entity_poly.type
_entity_poly.pdbx_seq_one_letter_code
_entity_poly.pdbx_strand_id
1 'polypeptide(L)'
;MHKTLDKLYAGIGEAGTGRSGVGELCALAALSANLYTLVCVAPWLDEEYGSAGELRRRIRKVAAALVCRLERETDDLERVRGVNALFVLSNTAAEYEQKMLDLAEPVLGRYEAGRLTAEAALFEAEVCRMMCNCYCLVQDEALAADARTIISGWTAVSPSGTEGLPVGVALARCEAAAAYADYTGDERFRAVRSAGDYGTEEPETICRMLELHLRCGAVSDAEALCDRIEQDAATGTDRTSQVYRLAAKAACELLRIKDAGFSE
;
A
#
# COMPACT_ATOMS: atom_id res chain seq x y z
N MET A 1 20.21 -2.20 -10.50
CA MET A 1 19.35 -2.25 -9.30
C MET A 1 19.47 -3.57 -8.51
N HIS A 2 19.56 -4.71 -9.19
CA HIS A 2 19.57 -6.07 -8.63
C HIS A 2 20.36 -6.29 -7.31
N LYS A 3 21.65 -5.91 -7.24
CA LYS A 3 22.47 -6.07 -6.02
C LYS A 3 21.97 -5.29 -4.81
N THR A 4 21.28 -4.16 -5.02
CA THR A 4 20.67 -3.38 -3.94
C THR A 4 19.44 -4.10 -3.41
N LEU A 5 18.61 -4.65 -4.31
CA LEU A 5 17.45 -5.47 -3.94
C LEU A 5 17.88 -6.69 -3.12
N ASP A 6 18.91 -7.43 -3.56
CA ASP A 6 19.39 -8.60 -2.82
C ASP A 6 19.77 -8.27 -1.37
N LYS A 7 20.42 -7.11 -1.14
CA LYS A 7 20.75 -6.65 0.21
C LYS A 7 19.50 -6.33 1.04
N LEU A 8 18.51 -5.69 0.44
CA LEU A 8 17.25 -5.37 1.11
C LEU A 8 16.50 -6.65 1.52
N TYR A 9 16.35 -7.61 0.61
CA TYR A 9 15.64 -8.87 0.91
C TYR A 9 16.46 -9.83 1.79
N ALA A 10 17.79 -9.78 1.77
CA ALA A 10 18.63 -10.55 2.68
C ALA A 10 18.35 -10.17 4.14
N GLY A 11 18.05 -8.90 4.40
CA GLY A 11 17.84 -8.38 5.74
C GLY A 11 16.49 -8.72 6.39
N ILE A 12 15.58 -9.40 5.70
CA ILE A 12 14.26 -9.84 6.21
C ILE A 12 14.40 -11.03 7.19
N GLY A 13 15.59 -11.65 7.27
CA GLY A 13 15.80 -12.89 8.04
C GLY A 13 15.06 -14.08 7.43
N GLU A 14 15.31 -15.28 7.95
CA GLU A 14 14.49 -16.46 7.63
C GLU A 14 13.20 -16.40 8.46
N ALA A 15 12.05 -16.70 7.84
CA ALA A 15 10.74 -16.74 8.50
C ALA A 15 10.39 -15.50 9.36
N GLY A 16 10.77 -14.28 8.93
CA GLY A 16 10.44 -13.06 9.67
C GLY A 16 11.17 -12.87 11.00
N THR A 17 12.24 -13.63 11.25
CA THR A 17 13.12 -13.45 12.43
C THR A 17 14.06 -12.25 12.33
N GLY A 18 14.00 -11.51 11.21
CA GLY A 18 14.78 -10.30 10.98
C GLY A 18 14.39 -9.15 11.91
N ARG A 19 15.27 -8.13 11.98
CA ARG A 19 15.05 -6.90 12.76
C ARG A 19 14.01 -5.94 12.15
N SER A 20 13.39 -6.30 11.03
CA SER A 20 12.52 -5.42 10.26
C SER A 20 11.21 -5.15 10.99
N GLY A 21 10.87 -3.86 11.16
CA GLY A 21 9.59 -3.42 11.69
C GLY A 21 8.45 -3.61 10.68
N VAL A 22 7.21 -3.42 11.13
CA VAL A 22 6.02 -3.56 10.27
C VAL A 22 6.06 -2.56 9.12
N GLY A 23 6.34 -1.28 9.38
CA GLY A 23 6.51 -0.27 8.31
C GLY A 23 7.53 -0.66 7.23
N GLU A 24 8.71 -1.20 7.59
CA GLU A 24 9.69 -1.65 6.59
C GLU A 24 9.15 -2.80 5.74
N LEU A 25 8.44 -3.75 6.36
CA LEU A 25 7.84 -4.88 5.65
C LEU A 25 6.67 -4.45 4.74
N CYS A 26 5.89 -3.45 5.15
CA CYS A 26 4.85 -2.85 4.30
C CYS A 26 5.46 -2.18 3.06
N ALA A 27 6.53 -1.41 3.25
CA ALA A 27 7.28 -0.79 2.16
C ALA A 27 7.85 -1.84 1.18
N LEU A 28 8.40 -2.94 1.72
CA LEU A 28 8.90 -4.05 0.92
C LEU A 28 7.78 -4.77 0.17
N ALA A 29 6.59 -4.88 0.75
CA ALA A 29 5.43 -5.48 0.09
C ALA A 29 5.02 -4.66 -1.14
N ALA A 30 4.85 -3.35 -0.98
CA ALA A 30 4.55 -2.43 -2.07
C ALA A 30 5.63 -2.47 -3.18
N LEU A 31 6.91 -2.34 -2.80
CA LEU A 31 8.03 -2.48 -3.74
C LEU A 31 7.98 -3.81 -4.51
N SER A 32 7.75 -4.92 -3.81
CA SER A 32 7.75 -6.25 -4.42
C SER A 32 6.62 -6.41 -5.43
N ALA A 33 5.42 -5.93 -5.08
CA ALA A 33 4.26 -5.97 -5.98
C ALA A 33 4.46 -5.09 -7.22
N ASN A 34 5.00 -3.88 -7.03
CA ASN A 34 5.28 -2.96 -8.13
C ASN A 34 6.37 -3.52 -9.06
N LEU A 35 7.46 -4.06 -8.52
CA LEU A 35 8.51 -4.69 -9.34
C LEU A 35 8.01 -5.92 -10.10
N TYR A 36 7.20 -6.76 -9.45
CA TYR A 36 6.63 -7.94 -10.10
C TYR A 36 5.71 -7.53 -11.26
N THR A 37 4.84 -6.55 -11.03
CA THR A 37 3.97 -5.99 -12.08
C THR A 37 4.80 -5.41 -13.22
N LEU A 38 5.83 -4.62 -12.90
CA LEU A 38 6.74 -4.00 -13.86
C LEU A 38 7.41 -5.02 -14.76
N VAL A 39 7.95 -6.08 -14.17
CA VAL A 39 8.59 -7.18 -14.89
C VAL A 39 7.57 -7.97 -15.73
N CYS A 40 6.34 -8.15 -15.26
CA CYS A 40 5.30 -8.80 -16.04
C CYS A 40 4.90 -8.00 -17.29
N VAL A 41 4.84 -6.66 -17.20
CA VAL A 41 4.46 -5.80 -18.34
C VAL A 41 5.65 -5.45 -19.24
N ALA A 42 6.87 -5.43 -18.70
CA ALA A 42 8.10 -5.12 -19.42
C ALA A 42 9.19 -6.17 -19.11
N PRO A 43 9.12 -7.37 -19.71
CA PRO A 43 10.01 -8.49 -19.39
C PRO A 43 11.50 -8.22 -19.60
N TRP A 44 11.86 -7.25 -20.45
CA TRP A 44 13.27 -6.85 -20.64
C TRP A 44 13.90 -6.22 -19.39
N LEU A 45 13.09 -5.84 -18.39
CA LEU A 45 13.56 -5.32 -17.11
C LEU A 45 13.99 -6.42 -16.11
N ASP A 46 13.85 -7.70 -16.48
CA ASP A 46 14.31 -8.85 -15.68
C ASP A 46 15.81 -8.75 -15.32
N GLU A 47 16.65 -8.27 -16.23
CA GLU A 47 18.09 -8.11 -15.99
C GLU A 47 18.37 -7.07 -14.89
N GLU A 48 17.50 -6.07 -14.74
CA GLU A 48 17.69 -4.99 -13.78
C GLU A 48 17.11 -5.33 -12.39
N TYR A 49 15.91 -5.92 -12.35
CA TYR A 49 15.15 -6.11 -11.10
C TYR A 49 15.08 -7.57 -10.63
N GLY A 50 15.41 -8.51 -11.51
CA GLY A 50 15.28 -9.94 -11.31
C GLY A 50 14.02 -10.50 -11.99
N SER A 51 14.07 -11.79 -12.31
CA SER A 51 12.97 -12.45 -13.04
C SER A 51 11.66 -12.48 -12.25
N ALA A 52 10.53 -12.61 -12.95
CA ALA A 52 9.22 -12.80 -12.33
C ALA A 52 9.22 -13.94 -11.28
N GLY A 53 9.96 -15.03 -11.53
CA GLY A 53 10.13 -16.14 -10.61
C GLY A 53 10.93 -15.79 -9.35
N GLU A 54 11.96 -14.96 -9.47
CA GLU A 54 12.72 -14.43 -8.33
C GLU A 54 11.89 -13.46 -7.49
N LEU A 55 11.15 -12.57 -8.14
CA LEU A 55 10.26 -11.61 -7.48
C LEU A 55 9.13 -12.33 -6.75
N ARG A 56 8.53 -13.37 -7.32
CA ARG A 56 7.55 -14.22 -6.62
C ARG A 56 8.13 -14.85 -5.35
N ARG A 57 9.39 -15.33 -5.38
CA ARG A 57 10.05 -15.86 -4.18
C ARG A 57 10.28 -14.78 -3.12
N ARG A 58 10.66 -13.56 -3.53
CA ARG A 58 10.83 -12.41 -2.64
C ARG A 58 9.49 -11.99 -2.01
N ILE A 59 8.42 -11.92 -2.80
CA ILE A 59 7.05 -11.64 -2.32
C ILE A 59 6.64 -12.62 -1.22
N ARG A 60 6.81 -13.94 -1.44
CA ARG A 60 6.51 -14.96 -0.41
C ARG A 60 7.33 -14.76 0.86
N LYS A 61 8.60 -14.39 0.74
CA LYS A 61 9.46 -14.09 1.89
C LYS A 61 8.94 -12.89 2.69
N VAL A 62 8.49 -11.83 2.01
CA VAL A 62 7.90 -10.65 2.66
C VAL A 62 6.58 -11.02 3.34
N ALA A 63 5.70 -11.76 2.67
CA ALA A 63 4.41 -12.21 3.23
C ALA A 63 4.62 -13.06 4.49
N ALA A 64 5.54 -14.04 4.45
CA ALA A 64 5.92 -14.84 5.61
C ALA A 64 6.40 -13.97 6.78
N ALA A 65 7.24 -12.98 6.49
CA ALA A 65 7.77 -12.09 7.50
C ALA A 65 6.71 -11.18 8.11
N LEU A 66 5.80 -10.64 7.29
CA LEU A 66 4.64 -9.88 7.75
C LEU A 66 3.79 -10.70 8.72
N VAL A 67 3.41 -11.92 8.36
CA VAL A 67 2.62 -12.80 9.25
C VAL A 67 3.32 -13.00 10.59
N CYS A 68 4.59 -13.42 10.58
CA CYS A 68 5.34 -13.66 11.81
C CYS A 68 5.53 -12.40 12.67
N ARG A 69 5.61 -11.21 12.05
CA ARG A 69 5.71 -9.94 12.77
C ARG A 69 4.35 -9.56 13.37
N LEU A 70 3.28 -9.67 12.61
CA LEU A 70 1.92 -9.28 13.01
C LEU A 70 1.33 -10.17 14.11
N GLU A 71 1.71 -11.45 14.17
CA GLU A 71 1.37 -12.34 15.27
C GLU A 71 1.86 -11.83 16.64
N ARG A 72 2.90 -10.97 16.65
CA ARG A 72 3.51 -10.41 17.86
C ARG A 72 3.28 -8.91 18.01
N GLU A 73 2.65 -8.27 17.03
CA GLU A 73 2.44 -6.83 17.04
C GLU A 73 1.28 -6.46 17.97
N THR A 74 1.53 -5.48 18.82
CA THR A 74 0.57 -4.98 19.83
C THR A 74 -0.03 -3.63 19.43
N ASP A 75 0.63 -2.90 18.55
CA ASP A 75 0.11 -1.66 18.00
C ASP A 75 -0.97 -1.97 16.96
N ASP A 76 -2.21 -1.53 17.22
CA ASP A 76 -3.33 -1.84 16.34
C ASP A 76 -3.20 -1.15 14.97
N LEU A 77 -2.65 0.06 14.89
CA LEU A 77 -2.46 0.76 13.61
C LEU A 77 -1.45 0.01 12.73
N GLU A 78 -0.31 -0.37 13.29
CA GLU A 78 0.67 -1.18 12.58
C GLU A 78 0.08 -2.55 12.19
N ARG A 79 -0.75 -3.17 13.04
CA ARG A 79 -1.45 -4.41 12.68
C ARG A 79 -2.30 -4.23 11.43
N VAL A 80 -3.17 -3.21 11.39
CA VAL A 80 -4.03 -2.95 10.23
C VAL A 80 -3.21 -2.69 8.97
N ARG A 81 -2.16 -1.86 9.08
CA ARG A 81 -1.27 -1.55 7.95
C ARG A 81 -0.60 -2.79 7.39
N GLY A 82 -0.09 -3.67 8.26
CA GLY A 82 0.52 -4.92 7.83
C GLY A 82 -0.48 -5.92 7.23
N VAL A 83 -1.72 -5.96 7.72
CA VAL A 83 -2.79 -6.76 7.11
C VAL A 83 -3.13 -6.23 5.71
N ASN A 84 -3.25 -4.90 5.56
CA ASN A 84 -3.42 -4.28 4.25
C ASN A 84 -2.24 -4.57 3.30
N ALA A 85 -1.00 -4.59 3.81
CA ALA A 85 0.17 -4.96 3.03
C ALA A 85 0.17 -6.44 2.60
N LEU A 86 -0.33 -7.35 3.43
CA LEU A 86 -0.53 -8.75 3.05
C LEU A 86 -1.54 -8.87 1.89
N PHE A 87 -2.60 -8.06 1.89
CA PHE A 87 -3.55 -8.03 0.79
C PHE A 87 -2.89 -7.64 -0.54
N VAL A 88 -2.00 -6.63 -0.54
CA VAL A 88 -1.25 -6.21 -1.74
C VAL A 88 -0.47 -7.39 -2.35
N LEU A 89 -0.02 -8.34 -1.53
CA LEU A 89 0.74 -9.51 -1.97
C LEU A 89 -0.15 -10.71 -2.36
N SER A 90 -1.44 -10.71 -2.04
CA SER A 90 -2.36 -11.87 -2.16
C SER A 90 -2.35 -12.49 -3.55
N ASN A 91 -2.44 -11.67 -4.61
CA ASN A 91 -2.41 -12.14 -6.01
C ASN A 91 -1.18 -12.99 -6.37
N THR A 92 -0.06 -12.81 -5.66
CA THR A 92 1.19 -13.56 -5.90
C THR A 92 1.55 -14.53 -4.77
N ALA A 93 0.86 -14.43 -3.63
CA ALA A 93 1.10 -15.19 -2.41
C ALA A 93 -0.22 -15.65 -1.77
N ALA A 94 -1.12 -16.22 -2.59
CA ALA A 94 -2.47 -16.63 -2.20
C ALA A 94 -2.49 -17.60 -1.01
N GLU A 95 -1.40 -18.36 -0.80
CA GLU A 95 -1.24 -19.23 0.37
C GLU A 95 -1.31 -18.49 1.72
N TYR A 96 -1.22 -17.15 1.75
CA TYR A 96 -1.33 -16.32 2.95
C TYR A 96 -2.69 -15.63 3.13
N GLU A 97 -3.65 -15.79 2.21
CA GLU A 97 -4.96 -15.12 2.29
C GLU A 97 -5.72 -15.50 3.59
N GLN A 98 -5.78 -16.79 3.92
CA GLN A 98 -6.42 -17.21 5.18
C GLN A 98 -5.71 -16.61 6.39
N LYS A 99 -4.37 -16.54 6.37
CA LYS A 99 -3.59 -15.93 7.46
C LYS A 99 -3.87 -14.44 7.59
N MET A 100 -4.06 -13.74 6.48
CA MET A 100 -4.46 -12.33 6.50
C MET A 100 -5.83 -12.18 7.18
N LEU A 101 -6.81 -13.02 6.84
CA LEU A 101 -8.14 -12.99 7.46
C LEU A 101 -8.08 -13.28 8.98
N ASP A 102 -7.32 -14.30 9.39
CA ASP A 102 -7.11 -14.65 10.80
C ASP A 102 -6.46 -13.48 11.58
N LEU A 103 -5.61 -12.68 10.93
CA LEU A 103 -4.96 -11.51 11.54
C LEU A 103 -5.87 -10.28 11.60
N ALA A 104 -6.82 -10.17 10.65
CA ALA A 104 -7.78 -9.07 10.56
C ALA A 104 -8.89 -9.19 11.61
N GLU A 105 -9.40 -10.41 11.85
CA GLU A 105 -10.54 -10.68 12.74
C GLU A 105 -10.38 -10.06 14.15
N PRO A 106 -9.24 -10.24 14.87
CA PRO A 106 -9.08 -9.64 16.19
C PRO A 106 -9.09 -8.12 16.18
N VAL A 107 -8.69 -7.49 15.08
CA VAL A 107 -8.65 -6.04 14.94
C VAL A 107 -10.06 -5.50 14.68
N LEU A 108 -10.82 -6.14 13.80
CA LEU A 108 -12.23 -5.81 13.55
C LEU A 108 -13.06 -5.92 14.82
N GLY A 109 -12.91 -7.01 15.59
CA GLY A 109 -13.62 -7.16 16.86
C GLY A 109 -13.26 -6.10 17.91
N ARG A 110 -12.02 -5.57 17.90
CA ARG A 110 -11.63 -4.44 18.77
C ARG A 110 -12.22 -3.12 18.30
N TYR A 111 -12.27 -2.88 16.99
CA TYR A 111 -12.88 -1.71 16.40
C TYR A 111 -14.38 -1.62 16.72
N GLU A 112 -15.12 -2.72 16.54
CA GLU A 112 -16.55 -2.82 16.87
C GLU A 112 -16.84 -2.58 18.36
N ALA A 113 -15.93 -3.01 19.25
CA ALA A 113 -16.06 -2.80 20.69
C ALA A 113 -15.77 -1.35 21.16
N GLY A 114 -15.48 -0.41 20.24
CA GLY A 114 -15.37 1.02 20.52
C GLY A 114 -14.12 1.46 21.30
N ARG A 115 -13.02 0.70 21.24
CA ARG A 115 -11.80 0.96 22.03
C ARG A 115 -10.68 1.67 21.28
N LEU A 116 -10.82 2.93 20.84
CA LEU A 116 -9.73 3.63 20.13
C LEU A 116 -9.69 5.14 20.43
N THR A 117 -8.50 5.74 20.63
CA THR A 117 -8.30 7.20 20.82
C THR A 117 -7.07 7.76 20.07
N ALA A 118 -7.10 9.09 19.87
CA ALA A 118 -6.15 10.08 19.31
C ALA A 118 -5.69 9.98 17.84
N GLU A 119 -5.50 8.80 17.27
CA GLU A 119 -5.26 8.62 15.82
C GLU A 119 -6.49 8.08 15.08
N ALA A 120 -7.67 8.36 15.65
CA ALA A 120 -8.95 7.76 15.24
C ALA A 120 -9.22 7.88 13.74
N ALA A 121 -8.88 9.00 13.09
CA ALA A 121 -9.16 9.20 11.67
C ALA A 121 -8.23 8.39 10.75
N LEU A 122 -6.94 8.27 11.08
CA LEU A 122 -6.00 7.45 10.30
C LEU A 122 -6.33 5.96 10.49
N PHE A 123 -6.53 5.56 11.75
CA PHE A 123 -6.87 4.19 12.09
C PHE A 123 -8.19 3.76 11.46
N GLU A 124 -9.24 4.59 11.54
CA GLU A 124 -10.54 4.33 10.91
C GLU A 124 -10.41 4.17 9.39
N ALA A 125 -9.59 5.00 8.73
CA ALA A 125 -9.36 4.87 7.30
C ALA A 125 -8.62 3.57 6.93
N GLU A 126 -7.61 3.19 7.71
CA GLU A 126 -6.88 1.94 7.52
C GLU A 126 -7.77 0.70 7.77
N VAL A 127 -8.63 0.74 8.81
CA VAL A 127 -9.60 -0.32 9.09
C VAL A 127 -10.63 -0.41 7.98
N CYS A 128 -11.14 0.72 7.49
CA CYS A 128 -12.05 0.75 6.36
C CYS A 128 -11.42 0.09 5.13
N ARG A 129 -10.15 0.41 4.82
CA ARG A 129 -9.41 -0.24 3.73
C ARG A 129 -9.29 -1.76 3.96
N MET A 130 -9.02 -2.17 5.19
CA MET A 130 -8.93 -3.59 5.57
C MET A 130 -10.28 -4.30 5.41
N MET A 131 -11.40 -3.68 5.79
CA MET A 131 -12.75 -4.20 5.55
C MET A 131 -13.02 -4.39 4.06
N CYS A 132 -12.68 -3.41 3.22
CA CYS A 132 -12.80 -3.54 1.76
C CYS A 132 -11.96 -4.72 1.23
N ASN A 133 -10.71 -4.84 1.67
CA ASN A 133 -9.80 -5.91 1.28
C ASN A 133 -10.33 -7.29 1.72
N CYS A 134 -10.84 -7.41 2.95
CA CYS A 134 -11.48 -8.62 3.43
C CYS A 134 -12.74 -8.95 2.60
N TYR A 135 -13.60 -7.96 2.30
CA TYR A 135 -14.75 -8.14 1.42
C TYR A 135 -14.34 -8.68 0.04
N CYS A 136 -13.26 -8.17 -0.56
CA CYS A 136 -12.76 -8.70 -1.83
C CYS A 136 -12.49 -10.22 -1.77
N LEU A 137 -11.99 -10.74 -0.64
CA LEU A 137 -11.65 -12.15 -0.47
C LEU A 137 -12.85 -13.03 -0.09
N VAL A 138 -13.72 -12.57 0.80
CA VAL A 138 -14.80 -13.42 1.38
C VAL A 138 -16.21 -13.04 0.94
N GLN A 139 -16.38 -11.90 0.24
CA GLN A 139 -17.67 -11.40 -0.25
C GLN A 139 -18.75 -11.26 0.83
N ASP A 140 -18.35 -10.93 2.06
CA ASP A 140 -19.27 -10.66 3.16
C ASP A 140 -19.84 -9.24 3.06
N GLU A 141 -21.11 -9.14 2.69
CA GLU A 141 -21.84 -7.87 2.51
C GLU A 141 -21.86 -7.00 3.77
N ALA A 142 -21.71 -7.58 4.97
CA ALA A 142 -21.62 -6.80 6.21
C ALA A 142 -20.37 -5.90 6.20
N LEU A 143 -19.23 -6.43 5.74
CA LEU A 143 -17.99 -5.66 5.62
C LEU A 143 -18.13 -4.50 4.65
N ALA A 144 -18.81 -4.72 3.51
CA ALA A 144 -19.08 -3.66 2.55
C ALA A 144 -20.04 -2.60 3.12
N ALA A 145 -21.08 -3.01 3.84
CA ALA A 145 -22.02 -2.09 4.47
C ALA A 145 -21.37 -1.22 5.56
N ASP A 146 -20.49 -1.81 6.37
CA ASP A 146 -19.76 -1.09 7.41
C ASP A 146 -18.72 -0.13 6.81
N ALA A 147 -17.94 -0.58 5.83
CA ALA A 147 -17.02 0.28 5.09
C ALA A 147 -17.75 1.46 4.44
N ARG A 148 -18.91 1.22 3.83
CA ARG A 148 -19.75 2.28 3.26
C ARG A 148 -20.19 3.29 4.31
N THR A 149 -20.58 2.83 5.50
CA THR A 149 -21.02 3.69 6.60
C THR A 149 -19.88 4.61 7.04
N ILE A 150 -18.67 4.06 7.19
CA ILE A 150 -17.46 4.83 7.51
C ILE A 150 -17.19 5.88 6.44
N ILE A 151 -17.09 5.48 5.16
CA ILE A 151 -16.75 6.38 4.05
C ILE A 151 -17.81 7.47 3.88
N SER A 152 -19.09 7.15 4.06
CA SER A 152 -20.19 8.12 3.99
C SER A 152 -20.17 9.13 5.15
N GLY A 153 -19.57 8.75 6.28
CA GLY A 153 -19.34 9.62 7.43
C GLY A 153 -18.19 10.60 7.24
N TRP A 154 -17.31 10.38 6.26
CA TRP A 154 -16.30 11.36 5.88
C TRP A 154 -16.99 12.51 5.15
N THR A 155 -16.85 13.74 5.67
CA THR A 155 -17.31 14.95 4.97
C THR A 155 -16.81 14.87 3.54
N ALA A 156 -17.75 14.88 2.58
CA ALA A 156 -17.55 14.65 1.16
C ALA A 156 -16.13 15.04 0.77
N VAL A 157 -15.31 14.04 0.42
CA VAL A 157 -13.93 14.30 0.03
C VAL A 157 -14.00 15.18 -1.19
N SER A 158 -13.92 16.50 -0.99
CA SER A 158 -14.04 17.44 -2.08
C SER A 158 -12.86 17.15 -3.02
N PRO A 159 -13.02 17.35 -4.34
CA PRO A 159 -11.90 17.39 -5.27
C PRO A 159 -10.80 18.39 -4.84
N SER A 160 -11.11 19.28 -3.89
CA SER A 160 -10.21 20.21 -3.17
C SER A 160 -10.19 19.99 -1.64
N GLY A 161 -10.67 18.86 -1.15
CA GLY A 161 -11.26 18.65 0.19
C GLY A 161 -10.35 18.24 1.33
N THR A 162 -9.12 18.75 1.36
CA THR A 162 -8.18 18.49 2.46
C THR A 162 -7.86 19.75 3.25
N GLU A 163 -8.74 20.76 3.29
CA GLU A 163 -8.54 21.91 4.18
C GLU A 163 -8.56 21.43 5.66
N GLY A 164 -7.37 21.17 6.22
CA GLY A 164 -7.13 20.94 7.65
C GLY A 164 -6.82 19.51 8.09
N LEU A 165 -6.83 18.49 7.21
CA LEU A 165 -6.44 17.12 7.59
C LEU A 165 -4.93 16.87 7.39
N PRO A 166 -4.26 16.11 8.27
CA PRO A 166 -2.94 15.58 7.98
C PRO A 166 -2.97 14.76 6.69
N VAL A 167 -2.00 14.99 5.82
CA VAL A 167 -1.81 14.29 4.53
C VAL A 167 -1.94 12.76 4.60
N GLY A 168 -1.36 12.10 5.61
CA GLY A 168 -1.45 10.65 5.78
C GLY A 168 -2.88 10.17 6.06
N VAL A 169 -3.69 10.97 6.76
CA VAL A 169 -5.13 10.69 6.98
C VAL A 169 -5.90 10.85 5.68
N ALA A 170 -5.65 11.94 4.95
CA ALA A 170 -6.30 12.18 3.66
C ALA A 170 -6.00 11.03 2.69
N LEU A 171 -4.74 10.63 2.58
CA LEU A 171 -4.29 9.55 1.72
C LEU A 171 -4.93 8.20 2.08
N ALA A 172 -4.93 7.83 3.37
CA ALA A 172 -5.56 6.59 3.82
C ALA A 172 -7.07 6.55 3.49
N ARG A 173 -7.77 7.68 3.62
CA ARG A 173 -9.19 7.79 3.22
C ARG A 173 -9.38 7.62 1.72
N CYS A 174 -8.51 8.22 0.91
CA CYS A 174 -8.57 8.07 -0.55
C CYS A 174 -8.39 6.60 -0.96
N GLU A 175 -7.40 5.92 -0.39
CA GLU A 175 -7.13 4.50 -0.70
C GLU A 175 -8.27 3.59 -0.27
N ALA A 176 -8.87 3.84 0.89
CA ALA A 176 -10.02 3.08 1.37
C ALA A 176 -11.24 3.28 0.46
N ALA A 177 -11.52 4.51 0.05
CA ALA A 177 -12.60 4.84 -0.90
C ALA A 177 -12.36 4.21 -2.28
N ALA A 178 -11.13 4.24 -2.77
CA ALA A 178 -10.75 3.59 -4.04
C ALA A 178 -10.93 2.07 -3.95
N ALA A 179 -10.45 1.43 -2.88
CA ALA A 179 -10.65 0.00 -2.64
C ALA A 179 -12.15 -0.35 -2.58
N TYR A 180 -12.96 0.44 -1.88
CA TYR A 180 -14.40 0.24 -1.83
C TYR A 180 -15.04 0.31 -3.22
N ALA A 181 -14.73 1.35 -3.99
CA ALA A 181 -15.25 1.52 -5.35
C ALA A 181 -14.85 0.36 -6.28
N ASP A 182 -13.59 -0.07 -6.21
CA ASP A 182 -13.06 -1.14 -7.06
C ASP A 182 -13.74 -2.49 -6.76
N TYR A 183 -14.02 -2.81 -5.50
CA TYR A 183 -14.60 -4.11 -5.13
C TYR A 183 -16.13 -4.15 -5.16
N THR A 184 -16.80 -3.01 -4.95
CA THR A 184 -18.28 -2.93 -4.95
C THR A 184 -18.86 -2.42 -6.27
N GLY A 185 -18.05 -1.78 -7.11
CA GLY A 185 -18.51 -1.09 -8.32
C GLY A 185 -19.22 0.25 -8.06
N ASP A 186 -19.22 0.76 -6.82
CA ASP A 186 -19.86 2.04 -6.47
C ASP A 186 -19.02 3.24 -6.91
N GLU A 187 -19.29 3.73 -8.12
CA GLU A 187 -18.51 4.80 -8.76
C GLU A 187 -18.51 6.13 -8.02
N ARG A 188 -19.44 6.35 -7.07
CA ARG A 188 -19.51 7.58 -6.27
C ARG A 188 -18.24 7.81 -5.45
N PHE A 189 -17.50 6.74 -5.15
CA PHE A 189 -16.28 6.79 -4.35
C PHE A 189 -15.00 6.69 -5.19
N ARG A 190 -15.12 6.62 -6.53
CA ARG A 190 -13.99 6.44 -7.47
C ARG A 190 -13.14 7.71 -7.68
N ALA A 191 -13.66 8.88 -7.32
CA ALA A 191 -13.11 10.18 -7.69
C ALA A 191 -12.46 10.95 -6.53
N VAL A 192 -11.89 10.25 -5.55
CA VAL A 192 -11.23 10.93 -4.44
C VAL A 192 -9.81 11.34 -4.84
N ARG A 193 -9.68 12.55 -5.39
CA ARG A 193 -8.40 13.21 -5.64
C ARG A 193 -7.91 13.88 -4.37
N SER A 194 -6.67 13.63 -3.98
CA SER A 194 -5.98 14.55 -3.09
C SER A 194 -5.51 15.74 -3.93
N ALA A 195 -6.03 16.93 -3.65
CA ALA A 195 -5.49 18.19 -4.17
C ALA A 195 -4.77 18.88 -3.01
N GLY A 196 -3.45 18.96 -3.06
CA GLY A 196 -2.63 19.57 -2.01
C GLY A 196 -1.23 19.85 -2.51
N ASP A 197 -0.55 20.78 -1.86
CA ASP A 197 0.88 21.05 -2.09
C ASP A 197 1.68 20.19 -1.11
N TYR A 198 2.44 19.22 -1.63
CA TYR A 198 3.01 18.11 -0.86
C TYR A 198 4.50 18.33 -0.56
N GLY A 199 4.84 19.50 -0.05
CA GLY A 199 6.21 20.04 -0.05
C GLY A 199 7.25 19.27 0.77
N THR A 200 6.87 18.58 1.86
CA THR A 200 7.82 18.00 2.83
C THR A 200 7.38 16.64 3.38
N GLU A 201 6.81 15.79 2.52
CA GLU A 201 6.22 14.53 2.97
C GLU A 201 7.23 13.40 3.21
N GLU A 202 6.93 12.53 4.17
CA GLU A 202 7.73 11.32 4.44
C GLU A 202 7.73 10.38 3.21
N PRO A 203 8.82 9.63 2.96
CA PRO A 203 8.92 8.73 1.80
C PRO A 203 7.77 7.74 1.64
N GLU A 204 7.19 7.28 2.77
CA GLU A 204 6.00 6.42 2.79
C GLU A 204 4.79 7.08 2.15
N THR A 205 4.50 8.32 2.56
CA THR A 205 3.39 9.13 2.06
C THR A 205 3.54 9.32 0.55
N ILE A 206 4.74 9.64 0.09
CA ILE A 206 5.03 9.84 -1.33
C ILE A 206 4.75 8.57 -2.17
N CYS A 207 5.16 7.38 -1.69
CA CYS A 207 4.90 6.12 -2.41
C CYS A 207 3.40 5.83 -2.55
N ARG A 208 2.68 5.97 -1.44
CA ARG A 208 1.24 5.72 -1.38
C ARG A 208 0.45 6.71 -2.24
N MET A 209 0.87 7.98 -2.28
CA MET A 209 0.29 8.98 -3.17
C MET A 209 0.48 8.63 -4.65
N LEU A 210 1.68 8.20 -5.03
CA LEU A 210 1.97 7.82 -6.41
C LEU A 210 1.09 6.65 -6.86
N GLU A 211 0.92 5.64 -6.01
CA GLU A 211 0.01 4.50 -6.27
C GLU A 211 -1.45 4.94 -6.41
N LEU A 212 -1.90 5.90 -5.59
CA LEU A 212 -3.24 6.46 -5.69
C LEU A 212 -3.44 7.25 -6.99
N HIS A 213 -2.52 8.15 -7.35
CA HIS A 213 -2.62 8.92 -8.60
C HIS A 213 -2.60 8.00 -9.84
N LEU A 214 -1.79 6.95 -9.80
CA LEU A 214 -1.76 5.88 -10.80
C LEU A 214 -3.13 5.20 -10.99
N ARG A 215 -3.78 4.82 -9.87
CA ARG A 215 -5.10 4.18 -9.86
C ARG A 215 -6.21 5.10 -10.32
N CYS A 216 -6.17 6.39 -9.95
CA CYS A 216 -7.18 7.37 -10.32
C CYS A 216 -6.95 7.98 -11.73
N GLY A 217 -5.93 7.53 -12.48
CA GLY A 217 -5.62 8.07 -13.80
C GLY A 217 -5.16 9.54 -13.79
N ALA A 218 -4.67 10.03 -12.64
CA ALA A 218 -4.15 11.37 -12.46
C ALA A 218 -2.67 11.43 -12.87
N VAL A 219 -2.39 11.14 -14.14
CA VAL A 219 -1.04 10.95 -14.68
C VAL A 219 -0.16 12.18 -14.44
N SER A 220 -0.66 13.40 -14.70
CA SER A 220 0.12 14.64 -14.50
C SER A 220 0.53 14.90 -13.04
N ASP A 221 -0.31 14.52 -12.08
CA ASP A 221 0.02 14.64 -10.65
C ASP A 221 1.08 13.59 -10.26
N ALA A 222 0.97 12.38 -10.84
CA ALA A 222 1.94 11.31 -10.67
C ALA A 222 3.32 11.65 -11.27
N GLU A 223 3.36 12.28 -12.44
CA GLU A 223 4.58 12.78 -13.09
C GLU A 223 5.26 13.85 -12.22
N ALA A 224 4.50 14.82 -11.69
CA ALA A 224 5.03 15.85 -10.82
C ALA A 224 5.65 15.28 -9.52
N LEU A 225 5.05 14.21 -8.98
CA LEU A 225 5.64 13.49 -7.85
C LEU A 225 6.91 12.74 -8.27
N CYS A 226 6.93 12.09 -9.44
CA CYS A 226 8.10 11.39 -9.96
C CYS A 226 9.31 12.32 -10.14
N ASP A 227 9.13 13.49 -10.75
CA ASP A 227 10.20 14.46 -10.96
C ASP A 227 10.82 14.93 -9.63
N ARG A 228 9.99 15.04 -8.59
CA ARG A 228 10.43 15.41 -7.23
C ARG A 228 11.14 14.26 -6.52
N ILE A 229 10.64 13.03 -6.63
CA ILE A 229 11.30 11.83 -6.07
C ILE A 229 12.70 11.66 -6.67
N GLU A 230 12.87 11.89 -7.97
CA GLU A 230 14.18 11.81 -8.63
C GLU A 230 15.16 12.86 -8.07
N GLN A 231 14.68 14.04 -7.69
CA GLN A 231 15.48 15.10 -7.06
C GLN A 231 15.84 14.74 -5.60
N ASP A 232 14.89 14.21 -4.83
CA ASP A 232 15.06 13.89 -3.40
C ASP A 232 15.82 12.58 -3.15
N ALA A 233 15.74 11.62 -4.08
CA ALA A 233 16.36 10.30 -3.94
C ALA A 233 17.88 10.35 -3.78
N ALA A 234 18.53 11.49 -4.05
CA ALA A 234 19.94 11.73 -3.83
C ALA A 234 20.37 11.86 -2.35
N THR A 235 19.44 11.98 -1.39
CA THR A 235 19.79 12.52 -0.05
C THR A 235 19.63 11.58 1.17
N GLY A 236 18.69 10.62 1.14
CA GLY A 236 18.48 9.69 2.27
C GLY A 236 19.47 8.51 2.33
N THR A 237 19.75 7.97 3.52
CA THR A 237 20.70 6.83 3.67
C THR A 237 20.22 5.67 4.56
N ASP A 238 19.14 5.83 5.33
CA ASP A 238 18.61 4.73 6.12
C ASP A 238 17.87 3.70 5.23
N ARG A 239 17.80 2.47 5.73
CA ARG A 239 17.30 1.31 4.96
C ARG A 239 15.81 1.43 4.64
N THR A 240 15.00 1.92 5.56
CA THR A 240 13.54 2.06 5.36
C THR A 240 13.26 3.11 4.28
N SER A 241 13.89 4.27 4.37
CA SER A 241 13.80 5.31 3.34
C SER A 241 14.37 4.87 2.00
N GLN A 242 15.36 3.96 1.99
CA GLN A 242 15.85 3.36 0.75
C GLN A 242 14.80 2.44 0.09
N VAL A 243 14.09 1.63 0.88
CA VAL A 243 13.00 0.78 0.36
C VAL A 243 11.90 1.64 -0.26
N TYR A 244 11.43 2.66 0.46
CA TYR A 244 10.39 3.56 -0.04
C TYR A 244 10.82 4.27 -1.35
N ARG A 245 12.02 4.83 -1.41
CA ARG A 245 12.52 5.45 -2.66
C ARG A 245 12.53 4.48 -3.86
N LEU A 246 12.90 3.23 -3.63
CA LEU A 246 12.86 2.22 -4.69
C LEU A 246 11.44 1.85 -5.09
N ALA A 247 10.50 1.80 -4.13
CA ALA A 247 9.08 1.55 -4.41
C ALA A 247 8.50 2.64 -5.30
N ALA A 248 8.77 3.91 -4.93
CA ALA A 248 8.39 5.07 -5.71
C ALA A 248 9.00 5.04 -7.12
N LYS A 249 10.30 4.74 -7.24
CA LYS A 249 10.95 4.62 -8.56
C LYS A 249 10.31 3.52 -9.42
N ALA A 250 10.01 2.36 -8.86
CA ALA A 250 9.36 1.27 -9.60
C ALA A 250 7.96 1.66 -10.10
N ALA A 251 7.18 2.36 -9.28
CA ALA A 251 5.89 2.90 -9.67
C ALA A 251 6.00 3.97 -10.78
N CYS A 252 7.05 4.80 -10.77
CA CYS A 252 7.32 5.75 -11.86
C CYS A 252 7.64 5.05 -13.19
N GLU A 253 8.41 3.96 -13.17
CA GLU A 253 8.68 3.18 -14.40
C GLU A 253 7.40 2.55 -14.96
N LEU A 254 6.49 2.09 -14.09
CA LEU A 254 5.17 1.60 -14.49
C LEU A 254 4.33 2.68 -15.21
N LEU A 255 4.36 3.93 -14.72
CA LEU A 255 3.69 5.06 -15.38
C LEU A 255 4.25 5.30 -16.79
N ARG A 256 5.58 5.38 -16.91
CA ARG A 256 6.25 5.61 -18.20
C ARG A 256 5.88 4.56 -19.25
N ILE A 257 5.79 3.29 -18.85
CA ILE A 257 5.38 2.20 -19.74
C ILE A 257 3.93 2.34 -20.18
N LYS A 258 3.03 2.73 -19.26
CA LYS A 258 1.62 2.96 -19.55
C LYS A 258 1.42 4.09 -20.57
N ASP A 259 2.14 5.20 -20.41
CA ASP A 259 2.06 6.35 -21.33
C ASP A 259 2.72 6.09 -22.69
N ALA A 260 3.72 5.20 -22.73
CA ALA A 260 4.33 4.75 -23.98
C ALA A 260 3.40 3.87 -24.84
N GLY A 261 2.16 3.62 -24.39
CA GLY A 261 1.14 2.89 -25.16
C GLY A 261 1.28 1.37 -25.09
N PHE A 262 2.06 0.84 -24.15
CA PHE A 262 2.07 -0.60 -23.84
C PHE A 262 0.87 -0.93 -22.92
N SER A 263 -0.33 -0.72 -23.44
CA SER A 263 -1.54 -1.35 -22.93
C SER A 263 -1.84 -2.55 -23.82
N GLU A 264 -1.68 -3.76 -23.28
CA GLU A 264 -2.49 -4.91 -23.73
C GLU A 264 -3.70 -5.06 -22.82
#